data_AF-A0A2K9FBX8-F1
#
_entry.id   AF-A0A2K9FBX8-F1
#
_cell.length_a   1.000
_cell.length_b   1.000
_cell.length_c   1.000
_cell.angle_alpha   90.00
_cell.angle_beta   90.00
_cell.angle_gamma   90.00
#
_symmetry.space_group_name_H-M   'P 1'
#
loop_
_entity.id
_entity.type
_entity.pdbx_description
1 polymer ?
#
loop_
_entity_poly.entity_id
_entity_poly.type
_entity_poly.pdbx_seq_one_letter_code
_entity_poly.pdbx_strand_id
1 'polypeptide(L)'
;MLDIAADLARWCAEGRPFAVATVVGTSGSAPRGPGAALAVDAAGTAVGSVSGGCVEGAVYELCREVLETGEVVLESFGYSDEDAFAVGLTCGGEIDILVTPVTAGGVLRTALAAAAQGEAAAVARVVGGPAALVGQALLVRPDGTYDGRFAGPLPGLPDWDGAALERTAAAEAAALLDAGRTDTVPVGAAGARCGEPVTLLVEVSVPAPRMVVFGAIDFAHALVRIGKFLGYRVTLCDARPVFATARRFPEADEVAVRWPHEYLADALAAGELDGRTVLCVLTHDPKFDVPLLTAALRLPVAYVGAMGSRRTHLDRNRRLREAGVTDLELARLRSPIGLDLGARSPEEVAVSIAGEIVAARRGGTGVPLTGAHTPIHRERGAAGRIGDVA
;
A
#
# COMPACT_ATOMS: atom_id res chain seq x y z
N MET A 1 5.06 -6.65 -9.31
CA MET A 1 4.46 -7.36 -10.45
C MET A 1 2.95 -7.17 -10.51
N LEU A 2 2.25 -7.07 -9.38
CA LEU A 2 0.79 -6.87 -9.40
C LEU A 2 0.38 -5.50 -9.98
N ASP A 3 1.30 -4.54 -10.04
CA ASP A 3 1.15 -3.24 -10.70
C ASP A 3 1.00 -3.34 -12.24
N ILE A 4 1.55 -4.40 -12.84
CA ILE A 4 1.44 -4.71 -14.28
C ILE A 4 0.56 -5.95 -14.52
N ALA A 5 -0.29 -6.31 -13.55
CA ALA A 5 -1.07 -7.55 -13.58
C ALA A 5 -1.97 -7.67 -14.81
N ALA A 6 -2.53 -6.58 -15.33
CA ALA A 6 -3.41 -6.61 -16.49
C ALA A 6 -2.69 -7.15 -17.75
N ASP A 7 -1.46 -6.69 -18.01
CA ASP A 7 -0.66 -7.18 -19.14
C ASP A 7 -0.21 -8.63 -18.93
N LEU A 8 0.25 -8.97 -17.73
CA LEU A 8 0.73 -10.31 -17.41
C LEU A 8 -0.40 -11.35 -17.42
N ALA A 9 -1.59 -11.00 -16.91
CA ALA A 9 -2.77 -11.85 -16.96
C ALA A 9 -3.20 -12.13 -18.41
N ARG A 10 -3.10 -11.12 -19.29
CA ARG A 10 -3.33 -11.29 -20.73
C ARG A 10 -2.30 -12.25 -21.35
N TRP A 11 -1.01 -12.09 -21.06
CA TRP A 11 0.02 -13.03 -21.54
C TRP A 11 -0.22 -14.45 -21.03
N CYS A 12 -0.63 -14.62 -19.77
CA CYS A 12 -1.04 -15.92 -19.23
C CYS A 12 -2.25 -16.51 -19.96
N ALA A 13 -3.26 -15.70 -20.30
CA ALA A 13 -4.44 -16.14 -21.04
C ALA A 13 -4.10 -16.59 -22.48
N GLU A 14 -3.10 -15.95 -23.09
CA GLU A 14 -2.56 -16.29 -24.41
C GLU A 14 -1.62 -17.51 -24.38
N GLY A 15 -1.30 -18.05 -23.20
CA GLY A 15 -0.35 -19.15 -23.04
C GLY A 15 1.11 -18.77 -23.35
N ARG A 16 1.43 -17.47 -23.29
CA ARG A 16 2.77 -16.95 -23.59
C ARG A 16 3.69 -17.15 -22.39
N PRO A 17 4.87 -17.77 -22.55
CA PRO A 17 5.89 -17.78 -21.52
C PRO A 17 6.56 -16.40 -21.42
N PHE A 18 6.80 -15.96 -20.18
CA PHE A 18 7.51 -14.71 -19.88
C PHE A 18 8.30 -14.85 -18.59
N ALA A 19 9.35 -14.03 -18.43
CA ALA A 19 10.04 -13.85 -17.16
C ALA A 19 9.62 -12.52 -16.53
N VAL A 20 9.57 -12.48 -15.20
CA VAL A 20 9.27 -11.29 -14.42
C VAL A 20 10.44 -10.99 -13.50
N ALA A 21 11.09 -9.86 -13.74
CA ALA A 21 12.02 -9.22 -12.82
C ALA A 21 11.23 -8.39 -11.79
N THR A 22 11.42 -8.68 -10.50
CA THR A 22 10.77 -7.95 -9.41
C THR A 22 11.84 -7.38 -8.49
N VAL A 23 11.74 -6.09 -8.12
CA VAL A 23 12.57 -5.51 -7.06
C VAL A 23 12.18 -6.18 -5.73
N VAL A 24 13.12 -6.84 -5.08
CA VAL A 24 12.91 -7.57 -3.82
C VAL A 24 13.63 -6.93 -2.65
N GLY A 25 14.61 -6.08 -2.90
CA GLY A 25 15.37 -5.38 -1.87
C GLY A 25 15.86 -4.05 -2.41
N THR A 26 16.03 -3.08 -1.51
CA THR A 26 16.60 -1.78 -1.86
C THR A 26 17.50 -1.31 -0.73
N SER A 27 18.68 -0.81 -1.06
CA SER A 27 19.58 -0.12 -0.11
C SER A 27 19.80 1.31 -0.58
N GLY A 28 19.91 2.27 0.34
CA GLY A 28 20.06 3.68 -0.01
C GLY A 28 18.84 4.26 -0.76
N SER A 29 19.09 5.17 -1.70
CA SER A 29 18.04 5.83 -2.48
C SER A 29 17.77 5.05 -3.77
N ALA A 30 16.79 4.16 -3.76
CA ALA A 30 16.32 3.47 -4.96
C ALA A 30 15.13 4.22 -5.61
N PRO A 31 15.04 4.27 -6.94
CA PRO A 31 13.99 5.02 -7.66
C PRO A 31 12.62 4.32 -7.60
N ARG A 32 12.61 2.99 -7.40
CA ARG A 32 11.43 2.17 -7.20
C ARG A 32 11.68 1.23 -6.01
N GLY A 33 10.65 1.02 -5.20
CA GLY A 33 10.71 0.13 -4.04
C GLY A 33 10.36 -1.33 -4.36
N PRO A 34 10.40 -2.20 -3.34
CA PRO A 34 10.01 -3.60 -3.46
C PRO A 34 8.64 -3.79 -4.13
N GLY A 35 8.57 -4.80 -4.99
CA GLY A 35 7.39 -5.13 -5.80
C GLY A 35 7.30 -4.41 -7.15
N ALA A 36 8.10 -3.37 -7.41
CA ALA A 36 8.19 -2.83 -8.77
C ALA A 36 8.71 -3.91 -9.72
N ALA A 37 8.12 -4.02 -10.92
CA ALA A 37 8.44 -5.11 -11.82
C ALA A 37 8.60 -4.69 -13.28
N LEU A 38 9.43 -5.47 -13.97
CA LEU A 38 9.57 -5.49 -15.43
C LEU A 38 9.38 -6.95 -15.87
N ALA A 39 8.64 -7.16 -16.95
CA ALA A 39 8.47 -8.48 -17.52
C ALA A 39 8.83 -8.48 -19.01
N VAL A 40 9.42 -9.58 -19.47
CA VAL A 40 9.80 -9.79 -20.85
C VAL A 40 9.23 -11.12 -21.31
N ASP A 41 8.53 -11.12 -22.43
CA ASP A 41 8.02 -12.35 -23.04
C ASP A 41 9.01 -12.96 -24.04
N ALA A 42 8.74 -14.19 -24.50
CA ALA A 42 9.61 -14.88 -25.46
C ALA A 42 9.78 -14.15 -26.82
N ALA A 43 8.90 -13.21 -27.17
CA ALA A 43 9.04 -12.37 -28.36
C ALA A 43 9.91 -11.12 -28.13
N GLY A 44 10.39 -10.88 -26.91
CA GLY A 44 11.14 -9.68 -26.53
C GLY A 44 10.27 -8.45 -26.22
N THR A 45 8.96 -8.64 -26.03
CA THR A 45 8.08 -7.54 -25.60
C THR A 45 8.31 -7.29 -24.12
N ALA A 46 8.65 -6.05 -23.76
CA ALA A 46 8.84 -5.64 -22.37
C ALA A 46 7.67 -4.78 -21.85
N VAL A 47 7.25 -5.02 -20.61
CA VAL A 47 6.26 -4.19 -19.88
C VAL A 47 6.73 -3.92 -18.46
N GLY A 48 6.37 -2.76 -17.91
CA GLY A 48 6.78 -2.34 -16.57
C GLY A 48 8.17 -1.70 -16.53
N SER A 49 8.65 -1.43 -15.31
CA SER A 49 9.97 -0.82 -15.07
C SER A 49 10.36 -0.99 -13.60
N VAL A 50 11.63 -1.32 -13.39
CA VAL A 50 12.24 -1.56 -12.07
C VAL A 50 13.06 -0.38 -11.57
N SER A 51 13.54 0.52 -12.45
CA SER A 51 14.37 1.66 -12.01
C SER A 51 14.03 3.01 -12.64
N GLY A 52 13.26 3.02 -13.72
CA GLY A 52 12.93 4.24 -14.46
C GLY A 52 13.96 4.60 -15.55
N GLY A 53 14.90 3.71 -15.88
CA GLY A 53 15.75 3.80 -17.07
C GLY A 53 17.21 3.38 -16.89
N CYS A 54 17.72 3.27 -15.65
CA CYS A 54 19.14 3.03 -15.39
C CYS A 54 19.58 1.60 -15.69
N VAL A 55 18.81 0.60 -15.24
CA VAL A 55 19.19 -0.82 -15.31
C VAL A 55 18.30 -1.66 -16.23
N GLU A 56 17.30 -1.04 -16.87
CA GLU A 56 16.28 -1.72 -17.67
C GLU A 56 16.87 -2.62 -18.77
N GLY A 57 17.95 -2.19 -19.44
CA GLY A 57 18.61 -2.98 -20.48
C GLY A 57 19.23 -4.27 -19.93
N ALA A 58 19.95 -4.19 -18.80
CA ALA A 58 20.56 -5.35 -18.17
C ALA A 58 19.50 -6.32 -17.63
N VAL A 59 18.45 -5.78 -17.00
CA VAL A 59 17.32 -6.56 -16.47
C VAL A 59 16.53 -7.24 -17.60
N TYR A 60 16.40 -6.59 -18.75
CA TYR A 60 15.79 -7.18 -19.94
C TYR A 60 16.57 -8.41 -20.43
N GLU A 61 17.89 -8.31 -20.55
CA GLU A 61 18.73 -9.45 -20.96
C GLU A 61 18.68 -10.58 -19.92
N LEU A 62 18.68 -10.25 -18.63
CA LEU A 62 18.53 -11.23 -17.56
C LEU A 62 17.18 -11.96 -17.63
N CYS A 63 16.10 -11.27 -17.98
CA CYS A 63 14.80 -11.91 -18.23
C CYS A 63 14.85 -12.89 -19.41
N ARG A 64 15.60 -12.56 -20.46
CA ARG A 64 15.78 -13.47 -21.61
C ARG A 64 16.57 -14.70 -21.24
N GLU A 65 17.65 -14.54 -20.49
CA GLU A 65 18.46 -15.66 -19.98
C GLU A 65 17.61 -16.59 -19.12
N VAL A 66 16.84 -16.06 -18.17
CA VAL A 66 15.94 -16.83 -17.30
C VAL A 66 14.84 -17.54 -18.09
N LEU A 67 14.37 -16.97 -19.20
CA LEU A 67 13.43 -17.65 -20.10
C LEU A 67 14.07 -18.84 -20.82
N GLU A 68 15.36 -18.77 -21.13
CA GLU A 68 16.10 -19.84 -21.81
C GLU A 68 16.51 -20.94 -20.84
N THR A 69 17.01 -20.60 -19.64
CA THR A 69 17.47 -21.54 -18.63
C THR A 69 16.32 -22.15 -17.82
N GLY A 70 15.25 -21.38 -17.60
CA GLY A 70 14.19 -21.73 -16.66
C GLY A 70 14.59 -21.61 -15.19
N GLU A 71 15.77 -21.06 -14.89
CA GLU A 71 16.31 -20.93 -13.54
C GLU A 71 15.99 -19.55 -12.94
N VAL A 72 15.67 -19.52 -11.65
CA VAL A 72 15.42 -18.27 -10.93
C VAL A 72 16.75 -17.59 -10.60
N VAL A 73 16.88 -16.31 -10.91
CA VAL A 73 18.10 -15.53 -10.66
C VAL A 73 17.80 -14.36 -9.73
N LEU A 74 18.67 -14.14 -8.75
CA LEU A 74 18.70 -12.96 -7.90
C LEU A 74 19.96 -12.15 -8.24
N GLU A 75 19.78 -10.92 -8.70
CA GLU A 75 20.87 -10.04 -9.14
C GLU A 75 20.78 -8.68 -8.42
N SER A 76 21.93 -8.17 -7.97
CA SER A 76 22.03 -6.89 -7.28
C SER A 76 22.63 -5.83 -8.18
N PHE A 77 21.93 -4.71 -8.38
CA PHE A 77 22.39 -3.57 -9.17
C PHE A 77 22.67 -2.39 -8.24
N GLY A 78 23.92 -1.94 -8.18
CA GLY A 78 24.37 -0.88 -7.29
C GLY A 78 25.18 0.21 -7.98
N TYR A 79 25.62 1.18 -7.19
CA TYR A 79 26.57 2.20 -7.61
C TYR A 79 27.99 1.73 -7.24
N SER A 80 28.80 1.29 -8.21
CA SER A 80 30.22 0.99 -7.98
C SER A 80 31.09 2.13 -8.53
N ASP A 81 31.93 2.70 -7.66
CA ASP A 81 32.95 3.68 -8.08
C ASP A 81 34.12 2.99 -8.84
N GLU A 82 34.20 1.66 -8.83
CA GLU A 82 35.30 0.89 -9.43
C GLU A 82 35.04 0.37 -10.85
N ASP A 83 33.78 0.32 -11.31
CA ASP A 83 33.44 -0.08 -12.68
C ASP A 83 32.69 1.05 -13.42
N ALA A 84 33.45 1.93 -14.08
CA ALA A 84 32.89 2.96 -14.98
C ALA A 84 32.07 2.40 -16.17
N PHE A 85 31.97 1.07 -16.29
CA PHE A 85 31.19 0.33 -17.28
C PHE A 85 30.09 -0.55 -16.68
N ALA A 86 29.97 -0.66 -15.36
CA ALA A 86 28.87 -1.41 -14.74
C ALA A 86 27.57 -0.60 -14.84
N VAL A 87 26.47 -1.28 -15.19
CA VAL A 87 25.15 -0.68 -15.28
C VAL A 87 24.66 -0.39 -13.85
N GLY A 88 24.90 0.84 -13.38
CA GLY A 88 24.62 1.25 -12.01
C GLY A 88 23.48 2.26 -11.87
N LEU A 89 22.95 2.37 -10.65
CA LEU A 89 21.93 3.36 -10.31
C LEU A 89 22.56 4.74 -10.07
N THR A 90 22.13 5.75 -10.83
CA THR A 90 22.65 7.13 -10.70
C THR A 90 22.15 7.86 -9.45
N CYS A 91 21.20 7.28 -8.72
CA CYS A 91 20.61 7.84 -7.51
C CYS A 91 21.37 7.47 -6.21
N GLY A 92 22.47 6.71 -6.31
CA GLY A 92 23.33 6.37 -5.17
C GLY A 92 22.74 5.33 -4.22
N GLY A 93 21.83 4.48 -4.71
CA GLY A 93 21.31 3.32 -4.00
C GLY A 93 21.60 2.02 -4.75
N GLU A 94 21.17 0.91 -4.18
CA GLU A 94 21.23 -0.43 -4.77
C GLU A 94 19.84 -1.05 -4.78
N ILE A 95 19.58 -1.92 -5.76
CA ILE A 95 18.35 -2.71 -5.85
C ILE A 95 18.69 -4.18 -6.08
N ASP A 96 18.01 -5.04 -5.34
CA ASP A 96 18.03 -6.48 -5.55
C ASP A 96 16.83 -6.86 -6.42
N ILE A 97 17.08 -7.60 -7.49
CA ILE A 97 16.06 -8.00 -8.46
C ILE A 97 16.01 -9.52 -8.54
N LEU A 98 14.86 -10.08 -8.19
CA LEU A 98 14.57 -11.49 -8.43
C LEU A 98 13.86 -11.65 -9.77
N VAL A 99 14.46 -12.42 -10.67
CA VAL A 99 13.89 -12.77 -11.97
C VAL A 99 13.35 -14.19 -11.91
N THR A 100 12.05 -14.33 -12.14
CA THR A 100 11.35 -15.61 -12.07
C THR A 100 10.68 -15.92 -13.41
N PRO A 101 10.86 -17.12 -13.98
CA PRO A 101 10.11 -17.54 -15.17
C PRO A 101 8.66 -17.86 -14.76
N VAL A 102 7.70 -17.34 -15.52
CA VAL A 102 6.27 -17.62 -15.32
C VAL A 102 5.80 -18.54 -16.46
N THR A 103 5.42 -19.76 -16.08
CA THR A 103 4.90 -20.76 -17.01
C THR A 103 3.37 -20.84 -16.93
N ALA A 104 2.74 -21.66 -17.78
CA ALA A 104 1.30 -21.68 -18.01
C ALA A 104 0.41 -22.04 -16.79
N GLY A 105 0.97 -22.29 -15.59
CA GLY A 105 0.21 -22.65 -14.39
C GLY A 105 0.83 -22.14 -13.10
N GLY A 106 0.12 -22.35 -11.99
CA GLY A 106 0.61 -22.05 -10.64
C GLY A 106 0.01 -20.80 -10.00
N VAL A 107 0.39 -20.60 -8.74
CA VAL A 107 -0.13 -19.57 -7.83
C VAL A 107 0.00 -18.16 -8.41
N LEU A 108 1.12 -17.85 -9.06
CA LEU A 108 1.39 -16.53 -9.63
C LEU A 108 0.36 -16.17 -10.73
N ARG A 109 0.00 -17.12 -11.60
CA ARG A 109 -1.02 -16.89 -12.63
C ARG A 109 -2.39 -16.58 -12.02
N THR A 110 -2.80 -17.32 -11.00
CA THR A 110 -4.05 -17.08 -10.28
C THR A 110 -4.06 -15.69 -9.63
N ALA A 111 -2.93 -15.30 -9.02
CA ALA A 111 -2.78 -13.98 -8.41
C ALA A 111 -2.85 -12.84 -9.43
N LEU A 112 -2.19 -12.99 -10.59
CA LEU A 112 -2.24 -12.00 -11.68
C LEU A 112 -3.65 -11.84 -12.22
N ALA A 113 -4.41 -12.94 -12.37
CA ALA A 113 -5.80 -12.89 -12.82
C ALA A 113 -6.70 -12.16 -11.81
N ALA A 114 -6.57 -12.45 -10.50
CA ALA A 114 -7.31 -11.78 -9.45
C ALA A 114 -7.00 -10.26 -9.43
N ALA A 115 -5.71 -9.90 -9.47
CA ALA A 115 -5.30 -8.50 -9.50
C ALA A 115 -5.79 -7.75 -10.76
N ALA A 116 -5.77 -8.40 -11.94
CA ALA A 116 -6.29 -7.82 -13.18
C ALA A 116 -7.81 -7.58 -13.15
N GLN A 117 -8.55 -8.34 -12.33
CA GLN A 117 -9.98 -8.17 -12.10
C GLN A 117 -10.29 -7.15 -11.00
N GLY A 118 -9.26 -6.55 -10.38
CA GLY A 118 -9.42 -5.61 -9.27
C GLY A 118 -9.76 -6.29 -7.94
N GLU A 119 -9.59 -7.61 -7.84
CA GLU A 119 -9.79 -8.34 -6.60
C GLU A 119 -8.63 -8.08 -5.62
N ALA A 120 -8.97 -8.07 -4.33
CA ALA A 120 -7.98 -7.96 -3.27
C ALA A 120 -7.25 -9.30 -3.11
N ALA A 121 -5.93 -9.30 -3.25
CA ALA A 121 -5.08 -10.48 -3.17
C ALA A 121 -3.66 -10.09 -2.76
N ALA A 122 -2.98 -10.98 -2.02
CA ALA A 122 -1.57 -10.85 -1.72
C ALA A 122 -0.79 -12.07 -2.22
N VAL A 123 0.43 -11.86 -2.71
CA VAL A 123 1.37 -12.92 -3.07
C VAL A 123 2.55 -12.86 -2.13
N ALA A 124 2.70 -13.88 -1.29
CA ALA A 124 3.89 -14.06 -0.44
C ALA A 124 4.88 -14.98 -1.16
N ARG A 125 5.99 -14.42 -1.64
CA ARG A 125 7.03 -15.14 -2.38
C ARG A 125 8.33 -15.16 -1.61
N VAL A 126 8.99 -16.31 -1.55
CA VAL A 126 10.32 -16.42 -0.94
C VAL A 126 11.35 -15.82 -1.89
N VAL A 127 12.05 -14.78 -1.42
CA VAL A 127 13.04 -14.02 -2.21
C VAL A 127 14.45 -14.12 -1.62
N GLY A 128 14.59 -14.69 -0.43
CA GLY A 128 15.87 -14.99 0.21
C GLY A 128 15.73 -16.08 1.27
N GLY A 129 16.83 -16.80 1.53
CA GLY A 129 16.85 -17.96 2.42
C GLY A 129 17.30 -19.23 1.71
N PRO A 130 16.89 -20.43 2.16
CA PRO A 130 17.27 -21.70 1.55
C PRO A 130 16.92 -21.77 0.07
N ALA A 131 17.90 -22.13 -0.78
CA ALA A 131 17.76 -22.14 -2.24
C ALA A 131 16.57 -22.97 -2.74
N ALA A 132 16.22 -24.06 -2.03
CA ALA A 132 15.07 -24.89 -2.37
C ALA A 132 13.72 -24.14 -2.31
N LEU A 133 13.63 -23.06 -1.52
CA LEU A 133 12.39 -22.30 -1.32
C LEU A 133 12.28 -21.07 -2.22
N VAL A 134 13.40 -20.51 -2.69
CA VAL A 134 13.42 -19.26 -3.46
C VAL A 134 12.56 -19.38 -4.71
N GLY A 135 11.72 -18.36 -4.95
CA GLY A 135 10.77 -18.31 -6.06
C GLY A 135 9.41 -18.98 -5.78
N GLN A 136 9.30 -19.81 -4.74
CA GLN A 136 8.00 -20.38 -4.34
C GLN A 136 7.10 -19.31 -3.73
N ALA A 137 5.79 -19.46 -3.92
CA ALA A 137 4.82 -18.44 -3.54
C ALA A 137 3.50 -19.01 -3.02
N LEU A 138 2.85 -18.22 -2.17
CA LEU A 138 1.46 -18.39 -1.73
C LEU A 138 0.62 -17.22 -2.23
N LEU A 139 -0.61 -17.52 -2.65
CA LEU A 139 -1.66 -16.54 -2.90
C LEU A 139 -2.54 -16.49 -1.67
N VAL A 140 -2.71 -15.32 -1.07
CA VAL A 140 -3.48 -15.11 0.16
C VAL A 140 -4.66 -14.19 -0.16
N ARG A 141 -5.85 -14.59 0.28
CA ARG A 141 -7.11 -13.87 0.08
C ARG A 141 -7.52 -13.06 1.32
N PRO A 142 -8.45 -12.09 1.18
CA PRO A 142 -8.90 -11.26 2.30
C PRO A 142 -9.56 -12.04 3.45
N ASP A 143 -10.12 -13.22 3.17
CA ASP A 143 -10.71 -14.11 4.17
C ASP A 143 -9.67 -14.94 4.94
N GLY A 144 -8.38 -14.75 4.66
CA GLY A 144 -7.27 -15.47 5.27
C GLY A 144 -6.99 -16.84 4.66
N THR A 145 -7.76 -17.27 3.66
CA THR A 145 -7.46 -18.49 2.90
C THR A 145 -6.25 -18.28 2.01
N TYR A 146 -5.51 -19.35 1.73
CA TYR A 146 -4.37 -19.29 0.84
C TYR A 146 -4.25 -20.53 -0.06
N ASP A 147 -3.68 -20.32 -1.25
CA ASP A 147 -3.32 -21.35 -2.22
C ASP A 147 -1.81 -21.38 -2.45
N GLY A 148 -1.25 -22.56 -2.61
CA GLY A 148 0.18 -22.77 -2.81
C GLY A 148 0.78 -23.62 -1.70
N ARG A 149 2.09 -23.88 -1.81
CA ARG A 149 2.85 -24.60 -0.80
C ARG A 149 4.31 -24.23 -0.84
N PHE A 150 4.98 -24.32 0.31
CA PHE A 150 6.43 -24.30 0.38
C PHE A 150 6.94 -25.73 0.54
N ALA A 151 7.82 -26.17 -0.36
CA ALA A 151 8.33 -27.54 -0.39
C ALA A 151 9.81 -27.58 -0.73
N GLY A 152 10.52 -28.58 -0.23
CA GLY A 152 11.93 -28.77 -0.53
C GLY A 152 12.71 -29.19 0.71
N PRO A 153 13.87 -29.83 0.54
CA PRO A 153 14.69 -30.22 1.66
C PRO A 153 15.28 -28.98 2.35
N LEU A 154 15.13 -28.91 3.67
CA LEU A 154 15.78 -27.89 4.48
C LEU A 154 16.90 -28.51 5.32
N PRO A 155 18.14 -27.99 5.22
CA PRO A 155 19.23 -28.42 6.09
C PRO A 155 18.86 -28.28 7.57
N GLY A 156 19.05 -29.33 8.37
CA GLY A 156 18.76 -29.30 9.80
C GLY A 156 17.28 -29.44 10.20
N LEU A 157 16.36 -29.59 9.24
CA LEU A 157 14.94 -29.82 9.49
C LEU A 157 14.39 -30.98 8.62
N PRO A 158 14.71 -32.25 8.94
CA PRO A 158 14.35 -33.40 8.10
C PRO A 158 12.84 -33.70 8.05
N ASP A 159 12.08 -33.32 9.08
CA ASP A 159 10.62 -33.51 9.15
C ASP A 159 9.83 -32.24 8.74
N TRP A 160 10.49 -31.29 8.06
CA TRP A 160 9.86 -30.04 7.65
C TRP A 160 8.85 -30.26 6.52
N ASP A 161 7.62 -29.82 6.74
CA ASP A 161 6.49 -29.98 5.81
C ASP A 161 6.00 -28.65 5.21
N GLY A 162 6.64 -27.53 5.57
CA GLY A 162 6.28 -26.18 5.12
C GLY A 162 5.08 -25.55 5.83
N ALA A 163 4.21 -26.34 6.47
CA ALA A 163 2.90 -25.87 6.94
C ALA A 163 3.00 -24.75 7.99
N ALA A 164 4.03 -24.78 8.84
CA ALA A 164 4.28 -23.71 9.80
C ALA A 164 4.72 -22.40 9.12
N LEU A 165 5.61 -22.48 8.13
CA LEU A 165 6.03 -21.33 7.33
C LEU A 165 4.87 -20.77 6.51
N GLU A 166 4.04 -21.63 5.94
CA GLU A 166 2.86 -21.24 5.16
C GLU A 166 1.86 -20.44 6.00
N ARG A 167 1.55 -20.90 7.21
CA ARG A 167 0.66 -20.15 8.13
C ARG A 167 1.24 -18.79 8.50
N THR A 168 2.54 -18.71 8.77
CA THR A 168 3.20 -17.44 9.12
C THR A 168 3.24 -16.50 7.92
N ALA A 169 3.60 -17.00 6.73
CA ALA A 169 3.57 -16.23 5.49
C ALA A 169 2.17 -15.72 5.16
N ALA A 170 1.13 -16.56 5.32
CA ALA A 170 -0.25 -16.17 5.13
C ALA A 170 -0.70 -15.08 6.12
N ALA A 171 -0.30 -15.17 7.39
CA ALA A 171 -0.64 -14.17 8.40
C ALA A 171 0.04 -12.81 8.12
N GLU A 172 1.34 -12.82 7.79
CA GLU A 172 2.07 -11.59 7.44
C GLU A 172 1.53 -10.97 6.13
N ALA A 173 1.19 -11.81 5.15
CA ALA A 173 0.57 -11.36 3.91
C ALA A 173 -0.83 -10.78 4.11
N ALA A 174 -1.66 -11.38 4.96
CA ALA A 174 -2.97 -10.86 5.31
C ALA A 174 -2.87 -9.49 6.01
N ALA A 175 -1.89 -9.30 6.89
CA ALA A 175 -1.65 -8.02 7.54
C ALA A 175 -1.24 -6.91 6.55
N LEU A 176 -0.37 -7.25 5.59
CA LEU A 176 0.03 -6.33 4.53
C LEU A 176 -1.09 -6.07 3.51
N LEU A 177 -1.94 -7.07 3.24
CA LEU A 177 -3.14 -6.96 2.42
C LEU A 177 -4.13 -5.97 3.03
N ASP A 178 -4.43 -6.10 4.32
CA ASP A 178 -5.30 -5.18 5.07
C ASP A 178 -4.73 -3.74 5.05
N ALA A 179 -3.41 -3.61 5.18
CA ALA A 179 -2.73 -2.32 5.09
C ALA A 179 -2.65 -1.76 3.66
N GLY A 180 -2.90 -2.57 2.63
CA GLY A 180 -2.73 -2.21 1.22
C GLY A 180 -1.29 -1.87 0.87
N ARG A 181 -0.33 -2.64 1.39
CA ARG A 181 1.11 -2.38 1.28
C ARG A 181 1.87 -3.58 0.75
N THR A 182 2.73 -3.34 -0.23
CA THR A 182 3.79 -4.27 -0.62
C THR A 182 5.04 -4.01 0.20
N ASP A 183 5.66 -5.07 0.74
CA ASP A 183 6.86 -4.97 1.57
C ASP A 183 7.61 -6.31 1.63
N THR A 184 8.83 -6.29 2.16
CA THR A 184 9.54 -7.51 2.55
C THR A 184 9.42 -7.81 4.03
N VAL A 185 9.30 -9.09 4.38
CA VAL A 185 9.10 -9.56 5.74
C VAL A 185 10.08 -10.69 6.04
N PRO A 186 10.98 -10.53 7.03
CA PRO A 186 11.81 -11.63 7.51
C PRO A 186 11.00 -12.56 8.43
N VAL A 187 11.09 -13.86 8.17
CA VAL A 187 10.50 -14.94 8.98
C VAL A 187 11.53 -16.05 9.18
N GLY A 188 11.31 -16.96 10.12
CA GLY A 188 12.14 -18.16 10.28
C GLY A 188 11.61 -19.30 9.41
N ALA A 189 12.51 -20.11 8.84
CA ALA A 189 12.16 -21.23 7.96
C ALA A 189 11.22 -22.26 8.61
N ALA A 190 11.28 -22.42 9.94
CA ALA A 190 10.36 -23.27 10.70
C ALA A 190 9.00 -22.59 11.04
N GLY A 191 8.71 -21.43 10.44
CA GLY A 191 7.50 -20.64 10.71
C GLY A 191 7.53 -19.81 12.00
N ALA A 192 8.62 -19.87 12.77
CA ALA A 192 8.83 -19.01 13.94
C ALA A 192 9.40 -17.63 13.54
N ARG A 193 9.42 -16.66 14.46
CA ARG A 193 10.15 -15.38 14.25
C ARG A 193 11.68 -15.51 14.44
N CYS A 194 12.17 -16.69 14.81
CA CYS A 194 13.58 -17.00 15.03
C CYS A 194 13.97 -18.25 14.24
N GLY A 195 15.26 -18.42 13.92
CA GLY A 195 15.79 -19.57 13.20
C GLY A 195 16.51 -19.17 11.91
N GLU A 196 16.71 -20.12 11.01
CA GLU A 196 17.25 -19.84 9.68
C GLU A 196 16.34 -18.83 8.95
N PRO A 197 16.88 -17.68 8.50
CA PRO A 197 16.07 -16.60 7.97
C PRO A 197 15.54 -16.93 6.57
N VAL A 198 14.27 -16.62 6.37
CA VAL A 198 13.57 -16.59 5.09
C VAL A 198 13.05 -15.18 4.89
N THR A 199 13.35 -14.58 3.74
CA THR A 199 12.80 -13.28 3.36
C THR A 199 11.63 -13.51 2.41
N LEU A 200 10.45 -13.03 2.81
CA LEU A 200 9.26 -13.00 1.98
C LEU A 200 9.15 -11.62 1.33
N LEU A 201 8.95 -11.55 0.02
CA LEU A 201 8.33 -10.40 -0.61
C LEU A 201 6.82 -10.64 -0.63
N VAL A 202 6.05 -9.76 0.01
CA VAL A 202 4.60 -9.77 -0.04
C VAL A 202 4.13 -8.66 -0.96
N GLU A 203 3.62 -9.03 -2.13
CA GLU A 203 3.03 -8.10 -3.08
C GLU A 203 1.53 -8.04 -2.92
N VAL A 204 0.97 -6.84 -2.86
CA VAL A 204 -0.46 -6.64 -2.58
C VAL A 204 -1.17 -5.96 -3.75
N SER A 205 -2.29 -6.55 -4.16
CA SER A 205 -3.31 -5.94 -5.01
C SER A 205 -4.54 -5.67 -4.15
N VAL A 206 -5.01 -4.43 -4.14
CA VAL A 206 -6.22 -4.02 -3.42
C VAL A 206 -6.95 -2.94 -4.20
N PRO A 207 -8.28 -2.87 -4.10
CA PRO A 207 -9.03 -1.72 -4.61
C PRO A 207 -8.51 -0.41 -4.02
N ALA A 208 -8.73 0.68 -4.76
CA ALA A 208 -8.43 2.04 -4.31
C ALA A 208 -9.06 2.30 -2.92
N PRO A 209 -8.29 2.83 -1.95
CA PRO A 209 -8.83 3.15 -0.63
C PRO A 209 -9.92 4.22 -0.75
N ARG A 210 -10.86 4.23 0.20
CA ARG A 210 -11.98 5.18 0.18
C ARG A 210 -11.67 6.48 0.90
N MET A 211 -12.08 7.59 0.30
CA MET A 211 -12.17 8.89 0.96
C MET A 211 -13.64 9.31 0.98
N VAL A 212 -14.20 9.49 2.17
CA VAL A 212 -15.57 10.00 2.31
C VAL A 212 -15.53 11.44 2.82
N VAL A 213 -16.02 12.36 2.00
CA VAL A 213 -16.10 13.79 2.32
C VAL A 213 -17.53 14.12 2.74
N PHE A 214 -17.72 14.45 4.02
CA PHE A 214 -19.02 14.82 4.57
C PHE A 214 -19.18 16.34 4.61
N GLY A 215 -20.08 16.86 3.77
CA GLY A 215 -20.37 18.29 3.65
C GLY A 215 -19.99 18.86 2.28
N ALA A 216 -20.99 19.17 1.46
CA ALA A 216 -20.85 19.70 0.10
C ALA A 216 -20.68 21.23 0.06
N ILE A 217 -19.70 21.72 0.81
CA ILE A 217 -19.29 23.13 0.84
C ILE A 217 -18.20 23.43 -0.20
N ASP A 218 -17.84 24.69 -0.39
CA ASP A 218 -16.90 25.08 -1.45
C ASP A 218 -15.49 24.45 -1.28
N PHE A 219 -15.05 24.24 -0.03
CA PHE A 219 -13.80 23.53 0.27
C PHE A 219 -13.79 22.07 -0.18
N ALA A 220 -14.97 21.44 -0.32
CA ALA A 220 -15.08 20.04 -0.70
C ALA A 220 -14.56 19.79 -2.13
N HIS A 221 -14.64 20.77 -3.04
CA HIS A 221 -14.15 20.59 -4.41
C HIS A 221 -12.64 20.34 -4.46
N ALA A 222 -11.87 21.17 -3.75
CA ALA A 222 -10.42 21.01 -3.66
C ALA A 222 -10.05 19.68 -2.99
N LEU A 223 -10.79 19.29 -1.94
CA LEU A 223 -10.54 18.03 -1.25
C LEU A 223 -10.88 16.80 -2.11
N VAL A 224 -11.99 16.83 -2.86
CA VAL A 224 -12.34 15.75 -3.80
C VAL A 224 -11.24 15.59 -4.85
N ARG A 225 -10.80 16.70 -5.46
CA ARG A 225 -9.75 16.66 -6.49
C ARG A 225 -8.43 16.13 -5.96
N ILE A 226 -7.99 16.57 -4.78
CA ILE A 226 -6.73 16.05 -4.20
C ILE A 226 -6.87 14.60 -3.74
N GLY A 227 -8.05 14.18 -3.27
CA GLY A 227 -8.36 12.78 -2.97
C GLY A 227 -8.20 11.89 -4.21
N LYS A 228 -8.75 12.30 -5.34
CA LYS A 228 -8.58 11.61 -6.64
C LYS A 228 -7.12 11.58 -7.08
N PHE A 229 -6.41 12.70 -6.94
CA PHE A 229 -4.98 12.77 -7.25
C PHE A 229 -4.14 11.77 -6.43
N LEU A 230 -4.49 11.57 -5.16
CA LEU A 230 -3.84 10.59 -4.27
C LEU A 230 -4.30 9.13 -4.50
N GLY A 231 -5.16 8.88 -5.49
CA GLY A 231 -5.63 7.55 -5.84
C GLY A 231 -6.77 7.01 -4.96
N TYR A 232 -7.49 7.87 -4.23
CA TYR A 232 -8.68 7.44 -3.49
C TYR A 232 -9.89 7.29 -4.42
N ARG A 233 -10.78 6.35 -4.07
CA ARG A 233 -12.18 6.39 -4.49
C ARG A 233 -12.92 7.36 -3.58
N VAL A 234 -13.39 8.48 -4.12
CA VAL A 234 -13.95 9.59 -3.36
C VAL A 234 -15.47 9.59 -3.42
N THR A 235 -16.12 9.47 -2.26
CA THR A 235 -17.56 9.71 -2.12
C THR A 235 -17.79 11.05 -1.41
N LEU A 236 -18.63 11.91 -1.99
CA LEU A 236 -19.13 13.11 -1.34
C LEU A 236 -20.53 12.84 -0.77
N CYS A 237 -20.73 13.11 0.52
CA CYS A 237 -22.02 12.94 1.19
C CYS A 237 -22.50 14.27 1.81
N ASP A 238 -23.74 14.67 1.52
CA ASP A 238 -24.42 15.79 2.20
C ASP A 238 -25.93 15.51 2.26
N ALA A 239 -26.59 15.90 3.34
CA ALA A 239 -28.04 15.69 3.49
C ALA A 239 -28.88 16.57 2.55
N ARG A 240 -28.28 17.61 1.96
CA ARG A 240 -28.98 18.64 1.21
C ARG A 240 -28.80 18.42 -0.31
N PRO A 241 -29.87 18.06 -1.05
CA PRO A 241 -29.79 17.75 -2.48
C PRO A 241 -29.32 18.92 -3.35
N VAL A 242 -29.54 20.16 -2.90
CA VAL A 242 -29.12 21.36 -3.62
C VAL A 242 -27.58 21.48 -3.65
N PHE A 243 -26.90 20.98 -2.62
CA PHE A 243 -25.44 21.09 -2.52
C PHE A 243 -24.73 19.87 -3.09
N ALA A 244 -25.19 18.65 -2.79
CA ALA A 244 -24.60 17.40 -3.27
C ALA A 244 -25.15 17.03 -4.66
N THR A 245 -24.51 17.55 -5.72
CA THR A 245 -24.87 17.23 -7.11
C THR A 245 -23.64 16.86 -7.94
N ALA A 246 -23.80 15.95 -8.90
CA ALA A 246 -22.76 15.57 -9.84
C ALA A 246 -22.23 16.76 -10.67
N ARG A 247 -23.09 17.75 -10.95
CA ARG A 247 -22.67 18.99 -11.65
C ARG A 247 -21.68 19.81 -10.85
N ARG A 248 -21.82 19.86 -9.52
CA ARG A 248 -20.85 20.53 -8.65
C ARG A 248 -19.61 19.66 -8.48
N PHE A 249 -19.75 18.35 -8.33
CA PHE A 249 -18.63 17.47 -8.02
C PHE A 249 -18.41 16.40 -9.10
N PRO A 250 -17.99 16.79 -10.32
CA PRO A 250 -17.83 15.86 -11.43
C PRO A 250 -16.65 14.89 -11.23
N GLU A 251 -15.66 15.22 -10.39
CA GLU A 251 -14.52 14.35 -10.12
C GLU A 251 -14.78 13.31 -9.02
N ALA A 252 -15.87 13.44 -8.25
CA ALA A 252 -16.22 12.44 -7.24
C ALA A 252 -16.70 11.14 -7.92
N ASP A 253 -16.28 9.99 -7.41
CA ASP A 253 -16.76 8.69 -7.90
C ASP A 253 -18.22 8.46 -7.53
N GLU A 254 -18.67 9.11 -6.45
CA GLU A 254 -20.04 9.04 -5.95
C GLU A 254 -20.44 10.34 -5.26
N VAL A 255 -21.69 10.77 -5.48
CA VAL A 255 -22.32 11.89 -4.77
C VAL A 255 -23.60 11.40 -4.12
N ALA A 256 -23.58 11.26 -2.79
CA ALA A 256 -24.67 10.75 -1.99
C ALA A 256 -25.46 11.89 -1.32
N VAL A 257 -26.78 11.92 -1.55
CA VAL A 257 -27.70 12.79 -0.81
C VAL A 257 -28.30 12.01 0.35
N ARG A 258 -27.65 12.08 1.51
CA ARG A 258 -27.96 11.28 2.71
C ARG A 258 -27.56 12.01 3.98
N TRP A 259 -28.17 11.65 5.11
CA TRP A 259 -27.62 12.04 6.41
C TRP A 259 -26.25 11.38 6.59
N PRO A 260 -25.20 12.14 6.97
CA PRO A 260 -23.84 11.61 7.07
C PRO A 260 -23.70 10.34 7.93
N HIS A 261 -24.36 10.30 9.09
CA HIS A 261 -24.30 9.16 10.01
C HIS A 261 -25.06 7.94 9.48
N GLU A 262 -26.15 8.13 8.74
CA GLU A 262 -26.89 7.04 8.08
C GLU A 262 -26.07 6.45 6.94
N TYR A 263 -25.49 7.29 6.07
CA TYR A 263 -24.58 6.83 5.02
C TYR A 263 -23.41 6.03 5.60
N LEU A 264 -22.82 6.52 6.71
CA LEU A 264 -21.70 5.82 7.34
C LEU A 264 -22.12 4.45 7.90
N ALA A 265 -23.33 4.35 8.47
CA ALA A 265 -23.88 3.08 8.96
C ALA A 265 -24.16 2.10 7.80
N ASP A 266 -24.75 2.57 6.71
CA ASP A 266 -25.01 1.78 5.50
C ASP A 266 -23.68 1.24 4.91
N ALA A 267 -22.66 2.10 4.79
CA ALA A 267 -21.35 1.71 4.27
C ALA A 267 -20.65 0.69 5.20
N LEU A 268 -20.79 0.83 6.52
CA LEU A 268 -20.27 -0.17 7.46
C LEU A 268 -20.99 -1.51 7.28
N ALA A 269 -22.32 -1.51 7.18
CA ALA A 269 -23.12 -2.73 7.01
C ALA A 269 -22.84 -3.44 5.68
N ALA A 270 -22.49 -2.68 4.64
CA ALA A 270 -22.10 -3.20 3.33
C ALA A 270 -20.65 -3.73 3.28
N GLY A 271 -19.87 -3.62 4.36
CA GLY A 271 -18.45 -4.02 4.36
C GLY A 271 -17.58 -3.10 3.50
N GLU A 272 -18.01 -1.88 3.27
CA GLU A 272 -17.38 -0.93 2.35
C GLU A 272 -16.28 -0.09 3.01
N LEU A 273 -16.12 -0.17 4.33
CA LEU A 273 -15.14 0.58 5.11
C LEU A 273 -14.04 -0.37 5.60
N ASP A 274 -12.80 0.06 5.47
CA ASP A 274 -11.61 -0.72 5.84
C ASP A 274 -10.56 0.13 6.60
N GLY A 275 -9.48 -0.52 7.02
CA GLY A 275 -8.34 0.09 7.71
C GLY A 275 -7.61 1.19 6.92
N ARG A 276 -7.96 1.38 5.64
CA ARG A 276 -7.36 2.36 4.72
C ARG A 276 -8.30 3.53 4.43
N THR A 277 -9.55 3.44 4.88
CA THR A 277 -10.58 4.45 4.65
C THR A 277 -10.30 5.74 5.42
N VAL A 278 -10.51 6.88 4.77
CA VAL A 278 -10.33 8.21 5.37
C VAL A 278 -11.66 8.98 5.36
N LEU A 279 -12.02 9.55 6.51
CA LEU A 279 -13.26 10.30 6.69
C LEU A 279 -12.94 11.78 6.95
N CYS A 280 -13.48 12.66 6.11
CA CYS A 280 -13.26 14.10 6.20
C CYS A 280 -14.58 14.83 6.48
N VAL A 281 -14.74 15.38 7.67
CA VAL A 281 -15.94 16.08 8.11
C VAL A 281 -15.77 17.58 7.90
N LEU A 282 -16.44 18.11 6.89
CA LEU A 282 -16.40 19.52 6.49
C LEU A 282 -17.61 20.32 6.97
N THR A 283 -18.52 19.68 7.70
CA THR A 283 -19.62 20.33 8.42
C THR A 283 -19.27 20.55 9.88
N HIS A 284 -19.86 21.59 10.48
CA HIS A 284 -19.79 21.88 11.91
C HIS A 284 -21.17 22.17 12.51
N ASP A 285 -22.23 21.84 11.77
CA ASP A 285 -23.59 21.88 12.30
C ASP A 285 -23.79 20.65 13.20
N PRO A 286 -24.07 20.84 14.51
CA PRO A 286 -24.20 19.75 15.49
C PRO A 286 -25.29 18.74 15.16
N LYS A 287 -26.25 19.08 14.30
CA LYS A 287 -27.25 18.13 13.80
C LYS A 287 -26.63 17.02 12.95
N PHE A 288 -25.50 17.30 12.31
CA PHE A 288 -24.82 16.38 11.40
C PHE A 288 -23.49 15.87 11.96
N ASP A 289 -22.63 16.75 12.48
CA ASP A 289 -21.25 16.38 12.83
C ASP A 289 -21.15 15.54 14.11
N VAL A 290 -21.94 15.83 15.14
CA VAL A 290 -21.97 15.06 16.40
C VAL A 290 -22.37 13.59 16.18
N PRO A 291 -23.54 13.26 15.60
CA PRO A 291 -23.91 11.85 15.40
C PRO A 291 -22.94 11.11 14.48
N LEU A 292 -22.42 11.81 13.45
CA LEU A 292 -21.42 11.25 12.53
C LEU A 292 -20.12 10.91 13.26
N LEU A 293 -19.55 11.85 14.01
CA LEU A 293 -18.26 11.68 14.67
C LEU A 293 -18.33 10.68 15.84
N THR A 294 -19.45 10.64 16.56
CA THR A 294 -19.69 9.61 17.59
C THR A 294 -19.63 8.20 17.01
N ALA A 295 -20.12 7.99 15.79
CA ALA A 295 -19.99 6.71 15.08
C ALA A 295 -18.57 6.52 14.50
N ALA A 296 -18.07 7.50 13.75
CA ALA A 296 -16.80 7.41 13.02
C ALA A 296 -15.59 7.13 13.92
N LEU A 297 -15.53 7.73 15.11
CA LEU A 297 -14.41 7.56 16.05
C LEU A 297 -14.35 6.17 16.69
N ARG A 298 -15.34 5.30 16.44
CA ARG A 298 -15.37 3.90 16.87
C ARG A 298 -15.07 2.90 15.75
N LEU A 299 -15.00 3.36 14.50
CA LEU A 299 -14.75 2.50 13.35
C LEU A 299 -13.27 2.20 13.18
N PRO A 300 -12.89 1.05 12.59
CA PRO A 300 -11.51 0.70 12.28
C PRO A 300 -11.03 1.40 10.99
N VAL A 301 -11.16 2.72 10.91
CA VAL A 301 -10.73 3.53 9.75
C VAL A 301 -9.37 4.20 9.99
N ALA A 302 -8.64 4.49 8.91
CA ALA A 302 -7.29 5.06 8.95
C ALA A 302 -7.25 6.47 9.54
N TYR A 303 -8.28 7.28 9.26
CA TYR A 303 -8.27 8.71 9.53
C TYR A 303 -9.68 9.26 9.72
N VAL A 304 -9.86 10.07 10.77
CA VAL A 304 -11.08 10.86 11.00
C VAL A 304 -10.66 12.30 11.24
N GLY A 305 -10.92 13.16 10.25
CA GLY A 305 -10.59 14.58 10.31
C GLY A 305 -11.83 15.45 10.36
N ALA A 306 -11.79 16.53 11.14
CA ALA A 306 -12.91 17.48 11.22
C ALA A 306 -12.45 18.93 11.10
N MET A 307 -12.94 19.58 10.04
CA MET A 307 -12.65 20.98 9.73
C MET A 307 -13.24 21.92 10.77
N GLY A 308 -12.55 23.03 11.05
CA GLY A 308 -13.06 24.08 11.92
C GLY A 308 -11.95 24.92 12.52
N SER A 309 -12.29 26.14 12.93
CA SER A 309 -11.40 27.00 13.72
C SER A 309 -11.06 26.35 15.07
N ARG A 310 -10.04 26.84 15.78
CA ARG A 310 -9.77 26.41 17.16
C ARG A 310 -10.99 26.54 18.08
N ARG A 311 -11.79 27.60 17.91
CA ARG A 311 -13.05 27.77 18.66
C ARG A 311 -14.06 26.68 18.32
N THR A 312 -14.24 26.38 17.02
CA THR A 312 -15.13 25.31 16.54
C THR A 312 -14.69 23.94 17.07
N HIS A 313 -13.39 23.67 17.06
CA HIS A 313 -12.80 22.45 17.60
C HIS A 313 -13.13 22.25 19.08
N LEU A 314 -12.90 23.28 19.92
CA LEU A 314 -13.16 23.20 21.35
C LEU A 314 -14.65 22.97 21.64
N ASP A 315 -15.53 23.67 20.91
CA ASP A 315 -16.98 23.52 21.03
C ASP A 315 -17.46 22.12 20.62
N ARG A 316 -16.93 21.60 19.51
CA ARG A 316 -17.18 20.23 19.03
C ARG A 316 -16.74 19.19 20.05
N ASN A 317 -15.52 19.30 20.59
CA ASN A 317 -15.02 18.35 21.59
C ASN A 317 -15.90 18.33 22.84
N ARG A 318 -16.40 19.49 23.29
CA ARG A 318 -17.35 19.55 24.40
C ARG A 318 -18.63 18.76 24.09
N ARG A 319 -19.24 19.00 22.93
CA ARG A 319 -20.46 18.30 22.49
C ARG A 319 -20.26 16.80 22.31
N LEU A 320 -19.10 16.38 21.80
CA LEU A 320 -18.77 14.95 21.67
C LEU A 320 -18.64 14.27 23.03
N ARG A 321 -18.03 14.93 24.02
CA ARG A 321 -18.01 14.41 25.40
C ARG A 321 -19.41 14.34 26.00
N GLU A 322 -20.22 15.38 25.81
CA GLU A 322 -21.63 15.38 26.22
C GLU A 322 -22.42 14.23 25.55
N ALA A 323 -22.06 13.86 24.32
CA ALA A 323 -22.62 12.72 23.59
C ALA A 323 -21.98 11.36 23.93
N GLY A 324 -21.11 11.29 24.94
CA GLY A 324 -20.52 10.05 25.45
C GLY A 324 -19.28 9.54 24.69
N VAL A 325 -18.62 10.39 23.90
CA VAL A 325 -17.32 10.06 23.31
C VAL A 325 -16.22 10.23 24.37
N THR A 326 -15.43 9.18 24.56
CA THR A 326 -14.32 9.13 25.53
C THR A 326 -13.11 9.92 25.03
N ASP A 327 -12.20 10.29 25.94
CA ASP A 327 -10.95 10.97 25.54
C ASP A 327 -10.05 10.06 24.68
N LEU A 328 -10.12 8.73 24.84
CA LEU A 328 -9.40 7.78 23.98
C LEU A 328 -9.93 7.78 22.55
N GLU A 329 -11.26 7.80 22.37
CA GLU A 329 -11.89 7.93 21.06
C GLU A 329 -11.60 9.32 20.46
N LEU A 330 -11.68 10.39 21.25
CA LEU A 330 -11.35 11.75 20.81
C LEU A 330 -9.89 11.91 20.39
N ALA A 331 -8.95 11.17 20.99
CA ALA A 331 -7.53 11.20 20.59
C ALA A 331 -7.30 10.77 19.13
N ARG A 332 -8.26 10.06 18.53
CA ARG A 332 -8.25 9.68 17.10
C ARG A 332 -8.67 10.82 16.17
N LEU A 333 -9.36 11.84 16.69
CA LEU A 333 -9.89 12.95 15.89
C LEU A 333 -8.77 13.93 15.49
N ARG A 334 -8.58 14.12 14.18
CA ARG A 334 -7.72 15.16 13.61
C ARG A 334 -8.50 16.45 13.45
N SER A 335 -8.44 17.32 14.45
CA SER A 335 -9.18 18.58 14.48
C SER A 335 -8.40 19.67 15.25
N PRO A 336 -8.22 20.88 14.70
CA PRO A 336 -8.47 21.27 13.31
C PRO A 336 -7.79 20.33 12.30
N ILE A 337 -8.46 20.07 11.18
CA ILE A 337 -8.01 19.11 10.18
C ILE A 337 -6.81 19.64 9.38
N GLY A 338 -5.84 18.78 9.06
CA GLY A 338 -4.69 19.10 8.22
C GLY A 338 -3.45 19.62 8.98
N LEU A 339 -2.31 19.64 8.28
CA LEU A 339 -1.04 20.18 8.78
C LEU A 339 -1.08 21.71 8.91
N ASP A 340 -0.31 22.25 9.86
CA ASP A 340 -0.15 23.70 10.02
C ASP A 340 0.79 24.27 8.95
N LEU A 341 0.23 24.58 7.77
CA LEU A 341 0.93 25.20 6.64
C LEU A 341 0.66 26.72 6.55
N GLY A 342 -0.12 27.28 7.47
CA GLY A 342 -0.65 28.64 7.33
C GLY A 342 -1.67 28.78 6.18
N ALA A 343 -2.27 27.67 5.75
CA ALA A 343 -3.20 27.59 4.61
C ALA A 343 -4.42 28.52 4.74
N ARG A 344 -4.82 29.16 3.63
CA ARG A 344 -5.95 30.10 3.57
C ARG A 344 -6.93 29.78 2.45
N SER A 345 -6.45 29.42 1.27
CA SER A 345 -7.33 29.05 0.15
C SER A 345 -7.88 27.63 0.32
N PRO A 346 -9.00 27.29 -0.33
CA PRO A 346 -9.50 25.92 -0.38
C PRO A 346 -8.45 24.90 -0.84
N GLU A 347 -7.63 25.26 -1.85
CA GLU A 347 -6.58 24.42 -2.40
C GLU A 347 -5.43 24.21 -1.39
N GLU A 348 -4.99 25.27 -0.70
CA GLU A 348 -3.96 25.16 0.33
C GLU A 348 -4.44 24.31 1.52
N VAL A 349 -5.71 24.48 1.93
CA VAL A 349 -6.32 23.65 2.98
C VAL A 349 -6.40 22.20 2.53
N ALA A 350 -6.76 21.94 1.28
CA ALA A 350 -6.77 20.58 0.73
C ALA A 350 -5.36 19.95 0.74
N VAL A 351 -4.31 20.71 0.39
CA VAL A 351 -2.91 20.26 0.48
C VAL A 351 -2.51 19.96 1.93
N SER A 352 -2.92 20.81 2.88
CA SER A 352 -2.69 20.60 4.31
C SER A 352 -3.34 19.30 4.81
N ILE A 353 -4.59 19.03 4.43
CA ILE A 353 -5.33 17.79 4.78
C ILE A 353 -4.66 16.58 4.13
N ALA A 354 -4.35 16.65 2.84
CA ALA A 354 -3.69 15.60 2.09
C ALA A 354 -2.32 15.24 2.69
N GLY A 355 -1.54 16.26 3.08
CA GLY A 355 -0.27 16.09 3.76
C GLY A 355 -0.42 15.35 5.10
N GLU A 356 -1.42 15.71 5.90
CA GLU A 356 -1.69 15.02 7.18
C GLU A 356 -2.13 13.56 6.97
N ILE A 357 -2.98 13.29 5.99
CA ILE A 357 -3.42 11.93 5.63
C ILE A 357 -2.22 11.07 5.20
N VAL A 358 -1.36 11.60 4.32
CA VAL A 358 -0.14 10.90 3.86
C VAL A 358 0.82 10.66 5.03
N ALA A 359 1.03 11.66 5.88
CA ALA A 359 1.89 11.55 7.05
C ALA A 359 1.39 10.47 8.03
N ALA A 360 0.08 10.46 8.34
CA ALA A 360 -0.53 9.45 9.21
C ALA A 360 -0.34 8.03 8.66
N ARG A 361 -0.59 7.85 7.36
CA ARG A 361 -0.43 6.56 6.66
C ARG A 361 1.02 6.09 6.61
N ARG A 362 1.97 6.98 6.32
CA ARG A 362 3.39 6.64 6.09
C ARG A 362 4.27 6.77 7.34
N GLY A 363 3.74 7.30 8.45
CA GLY A 363 4.54 7.61 9.65
C GLY A 363 5.48 8.81 9.46
N GLY A 364 5.09 9.74 8.59
CA GLY A 364 5.77 11.01 8.42
C GLY A 364 5.45 11.97 9.56
N THR A 365 6.36 12.92 9.80
CA THR A 365 6.20 13.95 10.85
C THR A 365 5.51 15.22 10.33
N GLY A 366 5.51 15.45 9.02
CA GLY A 366 5.01 16.71 8.41
C GLY A 366 5.96 17.90 8.56
N VAL A 367 7.17 17.71 9.09
CA VAL A 367 8.20 18.76 9.21
C VAL A 367 9.10 18.79 7.96
N PRO A 368 9.79 19.91 7.67
CA PRO A 368 10.74 19.99 6.55
C PRO A 368 11.84 18.91 6.62
N LEU A 369 12.22 18.37 5.47
CA LEU A 369 13.34 17.41 5.36
C LEU A 369 14.72 18.08 5.48
N THR A 370 14.81 19.40 5.25
CA THR A 370 16.08 20.14 5.36
C THR A 370 16.67 19.99 6.75
N GLY A 371 17.88 19.43 6.85
CA GLY A 371 18.55 19.17 8.13
C GLY A 371 18.10 17.91 8.85
N ALA A 372 17.19 17.12 8.28
CA ALA A 372 16.86 15.80 8.80
C ALA A 372 17.93 14.78 8.38
N HIS A 373 18.48 14.03 9.35
CA HIS A 373 19.41 12.94 9.09
C HIS A 373 18.74 11.56 9.04
N THR A 374 17.40 11.52 9.03
CA THR A 374 16.63 10.27 8.90
C THR A 374 16.37 9.92 7.44
N PRO A 375 16.33 8.63 7.06
CA PRO A 375 15.91 8.23 5.72
C PRO A 375 14.57 8.84 5.31
N ILE A 376 14.48 9.29 4.05
CA ILE A 376 13.27 9.90 3.48
C ILE A 376 12.15 8.86 3.39
N HIS A 377 12.49 7.65 2.94
CA HIS A 377 11.60 6.51 2.91
C HIS A 377 11.88 5.65 4.13
N ARG A 378 10.96 5.67 5.10
CA ARG A 378 11.09 4.89 6.33
C ARG A 378 10.46 3.51 6.13
N GLU A 379 11.26 2.46 6.28
CA GLU A 379 10.74 1.11 6.45
C GLU A 379 10.13 0.98 7.85
N ARG A 380 8.81 0.76 7.94
CA ARG A 380 8.19 0.42 9.22
C ARG A 380 8.48 -1.04 9.52
N GLY A 381 9.61 -1.30 10.16
CA GLY A 381 10.05 -2.65 10.55
C GLY A 381 11.45 -2.69 11.18
N ALA A 382 12.32 -1.77 10.78
CA ALA A 382 13.53 -1.48 11.54
C ALA A 382 13.13 -0.65 12.78
N ALA A 383 12.79 -1.32 13.88
CA ALA A 383 13.14 -0.78 15.18
C ALA A 383 14.66 -0.58 15.12
N GLY A 384 15.08 0.64 14.78
CA GLY A 384 16.48 0.98 14.65
C GLY A 384 17.19 0.48 15.91
N ARG A 385 18.19 -0.38 15.72
CA ARG A 385 19.23 -0.50 16.73
C ARG A 385 19.68 0.93 16.96
N ILE A 386 19.43 1.44 18.16
CA ILE A 386 20.04 2.66 18.64
C ILE A 386 21.53 2.31 18.69
N GLY A 387 22.20 2.54 17.56
CA GLY A 387 23.63 2.35 17.40
C GLY A 387 24.33 3.54 18.02
N ASP A 388 25.33 3.22 18.84
CA ASP A 388 26.12 4.11 19.67
C ASP A 388 26.48 5.44 19.01
N VAL A 389 26.18 6.53 19.73
CA VAL A 389 26.94 7.77 19.61
C VAL A 389 28.23 7.53 20.39
N ALA A 390 29.31 7.26 19.67
CA ALA A 390 30.67 7.45 20.17
C ALA A 390 31.27 8.68 19.47
#